data_AF-A0A0D0DQW6-F1
#
_entry.id   AF-A0A0D0DQW6-F1
#
_cell.length_a   1.000
_cell.length_b   1.000
_cell.length_c   1.000
_cell.angle_alpha   90.00
_cell.angle_beta   90.00
_cell.angle_gamma   90.00
#
_symmetry.space_group_name_H-M   'P 1'
#
loop_
_entity.id
_entity.type
_entity.pdbx_description
1 polymer ?
#
loop_
_entity_poly.entity_id
_entity_poly.type
_entity_poly.pdbx_seq_one_letter_code
_entity_poly.pdbx_strand_id
1 'polypeptide(L)' 'LMEMQSNVILQSMYCNKLSGQLAAQEEGKSKKRKGGHLVSDGLPRLLTGDEFFKKVVDHQKAAE' A
#
# COMPACT_ATOMS: atom_id res chain seq x y z
N LEU A 1 -2.67 -37.31 -16.88
CA LEU A 1 -3.88 -36.53 -16.48
C LEU A 1 -3.84 -36.15 -15.00
N MET A 2 -3.64 -37.11 -14.08
CA MET A 2 -3.58 -36.87 -12.63
C MET A 2 -2.47 -35.89 -12.20
N GLU A 3 -1.26 -36.04 -12.74
CA GLU A 3 -0.13 -35.13 -12.44
C GLU A 3 -0.39 -33.68 -12.87
N MET A 4 -1.09 -33.50 -14.00
CA MET A 4 -1.43 -32.17 -14.48
C MET A 4 -2.44 -31.50 -13.55
N GLN A 5 -3.45 -32.26 -13.09
CA GLN A 5 -4.44 -31.78 -12.14
C GLN A 5 -3.81 -31.43 -10.79
N SER A 6 -2.89 -32.26 -10.28
CA SER A 6 -2.18 -31.98 -9.03
C SER A 6 -1.33 -30.71 -9.14
N ASN A 7 -0.65 -30.51 -10.26
CA ASN A 7 0.15 -29.30 -10.49
C ASN A 7 -0.70 -28.03 -10.53
N VAL A 8 -1.87 -28.07 -11.17
CA VAL A 8 -2.80 -26.93 -11.20
C VAL A 8 -3.30 -26.58 -9.79
N ILE A 9 -3.63 -27.58 -8.97
CA ILE A 9 -4.06 -27.36 -7.58
C ILE A 9 -2.93 -26.73 -6.76
N LEU A 10 -1.70 -27.27 -6.86
CA LEU A 10 -0.54 -26.75 -6.12
C LEU A 10 -0.21 -25.31 -6.52
N GLN A 11 -0.24 -25.00 -7.82
CA GLN A 11 -0.03 -23.64 -8.31
C GLN A 11 -1.10 -22.68 -7.80
N SER A 12 -2.38 -23.09 -7.83
CA SER A 12 -3.48 -22.28 -7.30
C SER A 12 -3.29 -21.98 -5.81
N MET A 13 -2.95 -23.00 -5.01
CA MET A 13 -2.66 -22.83 -3.58
C MET A 13 -1.48 -21.90 -3.32
N TYR A 14 -0.40 -22.04 -4.11
CA TYR A 14 0.77 -21.18 -4.00
C TYR A 14 0.42 -19.72 -4.34
N CYS A 15 -0.27 -19.48 -5.45
CA CYS A 15 -0.71 -18.15 -5.85
C CYS A 15 -1.61 -17.50 -4.80
N ASN A 16 -2.59 -18.24 -4.26
CA ASN A 16 -3.45 -17.73 -3.19
C ASN A 16 -2.65 -17.32 -1.95
N LYS A 17 -1.67 -18.14 -1.54
CA LYS A 17 -0.80 -17.80 -0.40
C LYS A 17 0.03 -16.55 -0.69
N LEU A 18 0.62 -16.46 -1.87
CA LEU A 18 1.43 -15.32 -2.28
C LEU A 18 0.59 -14.03 -2.33
N SER A 19 -0.61 -14.09 -2.91
CA SER A 19 -1.54 -12.97 -2.96
C SER A 19 -1.96 -12.52 -1.56
N GLY A 20 -2.25 -13.45 -0.65
CA GLY A 20 -2.56 -13.12 0.75
C GLY A 20 -1.39 -12.44 1.47
N GLN A 21 -0.17 -12.93 1.28
CA GLN A 21 1.04 -12.31 1.86
C GLN A 21 1.29 -10.91 1.28
N LEU A 22 1.09 -10.73 -0.03
CA LEU A 22 1.23 -9.45 -0.69
C LEU A 22 0.19 -8.44 -0.17
N ALA A 23 -1.08 -8.84 -0.07
CA ALA A 23 -2.14 -8.00 0.48
C ALA A 23 -1.84 -7.56 1.92
N ALA A 24 -1.41 -8.49 2.78
CA ALA A 24 -1.02 -8.15 4.16
C ALA A 24 0.18 -7.19 4.21
N GLN A 25 1.16 -7.36 3.33
CA GLN A 25 2.31 -6.46 3.23
C GLN A 25 1.90 -5.07 2.75
N GLU A 26 1.03 -4.98 1.76
CA GLU A 26 0.51 -3.71 1.22
C GLU A 26 -0.34 -2.97 2.24
N GLU A 27 -1.19 -3.68 2.99
CA GLU A 27 -1.94 -3.11 4.10
C GLU A 27 -1.01 -2.60 5.22
N GLY A 28 0.04 -3.35 5.55
CA GLY A 28 1.06 -2.92 6.49
C GLY A 28 1.82 -1.66 6.01
N LYS A 29 2.13 -1.59 4.71
CA LYS A 29 2.78 -0.41 4.09
C LYS A 29 1.85 0.79 4.04
N SER A 30 0.57 0.61 3.72
CA SER A 30 -0.42 1.71 3.70
C SER A 30 -0.63 2.28 5.10
N LYS A 31 -0.64 1.44 6.14
CA LYS A 31 -0.66 1.88 7.54
C LYS A 31 0.62 2.62 7.94
N LYS A 32 1.80 2.16 7.53
CA LYS A 32 3.09 2.83 7.81
C LYS A 32 3.27 4.16 7.07
N ARG A 33 2.74 4.29 5.85
CA ARG A 33 2.78 5.53 5.05
C ARG A 33 1.98 6.69 5.68
N LYS A 34 1.15 6.43 6.69
CA LYS A 34 0.43 7.48 7.44
C LYS A 34 1.29 8.25 8.44
N GLY A 35 2.52 7.79 8.74
CA GLY A 35 3.37 8.43 9.74
C GLY A 35 4.43 9.37 9.13
N GLY A 36 4.34 10.67 9.43
CA GLY A 36 5.45 11.62 9.28
C GLY A 36 5.66 12.26 7.90
N HIS A 37 4.78 11.99 6.93
CA HIS A 37 4.83 12.62 5.61
C HIS A 37 3.55 13.38 5.30
N LEU A 38 3.69 14.64 4.88
CA LEU A 38 2.56 15.49 4.49
C LEU A 38 1.80 14.94 3.28
N VAL A 39 2.50 14.26 2.37
CA VAL A 39 1.95 13.52 1.22
C VAL A 39 2.52 12.11 1.29
N SER A 40 1.65 11.12 1.47
CA SER A 40 2.02 9.73 1.74
C SER A 40 2.23 8.89 0.46
N ASP A 41 2.50 9.53 -0.68
CA ASP A 41 2.72 8.89 -1.98
C ASP A 41 4.16 8.38 -2.19
N GLY A 42 5.10 8.80 -1.33
CA GLY A 42 6.48 8.35 -1.35
C GLY A 42 7.35 9.02 -2.41
N LEU A 43 6.89 10.11 -3.02
CA LEU A 43 7.64 10.86 -4.02
C LEU A 43 8.06 12.25 -3.48
N PRO A 44 9.32 12.69 -3.72
CA PRO A 44 9.72 14.05 -3.38
C PRO A 44 8.96 15.05 -4.26
N ARG A 45 8.44 16.11 -3.65
CA ARG A 45 7.70 17.17 -4.33
C ARG A 45 8.22 18.53 -3.90
N LEU A 46 8.41 19.42 -4.87
CA LEU A 46 8.59 20.85 -4.61
C LEU A 46 7.22 21.51 -4.70
N LEU A 47 6.79 22.16 -3.62
CA LEU A 47 5.50 22.84 -3.54
C LEU A 47 5.74 24.34 -3.43
N THR A 48 4.81 25.12 -3.98
CA THR A 48 4.73 26.54 -3.63
C THR A 48 4.26 26.70 -2.18
N GLY A 49 4.53 27.86 -1.56
CA GLY A 49 4.16 28.10 -0.16
C GLY A 49 2.68 27.89 0.12
N ASP A 50 1.82 28.35 -0.80
CA ASP A 50 0.35 28.22 -0.68
C ASP A 50 -0.10 26.75 -0.75
N GLU A 51 0.47 25.97 -1.67
CA GLU A 51 0.16 24.55 -1.81
C GLU A 51 0.63 23.74 -0.60
N PHE A 52 1.80 24.08 -0.04
CA PHE A 52 2.29 23.47 1.19
C PHE A 52 1.34 23.77 2.35
N PHE A 53 0.98 25.04 2.55
CA PHE A 53 0.08 25.45 3.64
C PHE A 53 -1.27 24.74 3.56
N LYS A 54 -1.89 24.72 2.36
CA LYS A 54 -3.15 24.01 2.13
C LYS A 54 -3.07 22.55 2.53
N LYS A 55 -2.01 21.85 2.12
CA LYS A 55 -1.81 20.43 2.47
C LYS A 55 -1.61 20.22 3.97
N VAL A 56 -0.93 21.13 4.68
CA VAL A 56 -0.76 21.04 6.15
C VAL A 56 -2.11 21.16 6.86
N VAL A 57 -2.95 22.11 6.44
CA VAL A 57 -4.30 22.27 6.99
C VAL A 57 -5.15 21.03 6.78
N ASP A 58 -5.14 20.48 5.56
CA ASP A 58 -5.90 19.27 5.25
C ASP A 58 -5.40 18.05 6.05
N HIS A 59 -4.08 17.92 6.22
CA HIS A 59 -3.48 16.86 7.03
C HIS A 59 -3.84 17.00 8.51
N GLN A 60 -3.84 18.22 9.06
CA GLN A 60 -4.22 18.47 10.46
C GLN A 60 -5.69 18.10 10.70
N LYS A 61 -6.59 18.51 9.80
CA LYS A 61 -8.02 18.17 9.87
C LYS A 61 -8.32 16.67 9.78
N ALA A 62 -7.50 15.93 9.04
CA ALA A 62 -7.65 14.48 8.92
C ALA A 62 -7.07 13.71 10.12
N ALA A 63 -6.28 14.38 10.97
CA ALA A 63 -5.68 13.83 12.17
C ALA A 63 -6.49 14.10 13.46
N GLU A 64 -7.40 15.10 13.43
CA GLU A 64 -8.47 15.30 14.42
C GLU A 64 -9.58 14.24 14.26
#